data_AF-A0A941W5C3-F1
#
_entry.id   AF-A0A941W5C3-F1
#
_cell.length_a   1.000
_cell.length_b   1.000
_cell.length_c   1.000
_cell.angle_alpha   90.00
_cell.angle_beta   90.00
_cell.angle_gamma   90.00
#
_symmetry.space_group_name_H-M   'P 1'
#
loop_
_entity.id
_entity.type
_entity.pdbx_description
1 polymer ?
#
loop_
_entity_poly.entity_id
_entity_poly.type
_entity_poly.pdbx_seq_one_letter_code
_entity_poly.pdbx_strand_id
1 'polypeptide(L)'
;MDTPRIKDLILKKEIDLLKETMKKGEQEGMQTFDQAIYNFYMQGEINYDTAIAYADSANDLRLRIKFDTPGHEGQEEETENKSTFKIREQ
;
A
#
# COMPACT_ATOMS: atom_id res chain seq x y z
N MET A 1 13.02 -7.08 18.56
CA MET A 1 12.43 -7.57 17.29
C MET A 1 13.16 -8.82 16.86
N ASP A 2 12.72 -9.98 17.38
CA ASP A 2 13.19 -11.30 16.98
C ASP A 2 12.17 -12.31 17.53
N THR A 3 10.92 -12.24 17.06
CA THR A 3 9.92 -13.24 17.43
C THR A 3 10.39 -14.58 16.86
N PRO A 4 10.71 -15.60 17.69
CA PRO A 4 11.24 -16.89 17.22
C PRO A 4 10.36 -17.50 16.13
N ARG A 5 9.06 -17.25 16.25
CA ARG A 5 8.02 -17.64 15.31
C ARG A 5 8.24 -17.10 13.89
N ILE A 6 8.70 -15.87 13.70
CA ILE A 6 8.97 -15.32 12.35
C ILE A 6 10.17 -16.03 11.73
N LYS A 7 11.23 -16.29 12.50
CA LYS A 7 12.42 -17.00 12.02
C LYS A 7 12.07 -18.41 11.57
N ASP A 8 11.23 -19.12 12.32
CA ASP A 8 10.75 -20.45 11.96
C ASP A 8 9.91 -20.44 10.67
N LEU A 9 9.05 -19.43 10.51
CA LEU A 9 8.21 -19.28 9.32
C LEU A 9 9.03 -18.98 8.06
N ILE A 10 10.07 -18.16 8.18
CA ILE A 10 11.04 -17.89 7.09
C ILE A 10 11.78 -19.18 6.72
N LEU A 11 12.23 -19.96 7.71
CA LEU A 11 12.96 -21.20 7.49
C LEU A 11 12.11 -22.27 6.79
N LYS A 12 10.83 -22.36 7.15
CA LYS A 12 9.86 -23.27 6.55
C LYS A 12 9.32 -22.82 5.19
N LYS A 13 9.68 -21.60 4.73
CA LYS A 13 9.15 -20.95 3.53
C LYS A 13 7.62 -20.82 3.54
N GLU A 14 7.02 -20.74 4.72
CA GLU A 14 5.57 -20.58 4.89
C GLU A 14 5.20 -19.09 4.78
N ILE A 15 5.23 -18.56 3.55
CA ILE A 15 5.00 -17.13 3.26
C ILE A 15 3.58 -16.69 3.64
N ASP A 16 2.59 -17.56 3.47
CA ASP A 16 1.20 -17.26 3.80
C ASP A 16 1.03 -17.00 5.31
N LEU A 17 1.62 -17.87 6.12
CA LEU A 17 1.55 -17.78 7.58
C LEU A 17 2.43 -16.65 8.13
N LEU A 18 3.51 -16.30 7.41
CA LEU A 18 4.31 -15.11 7.69
C LEU A 18 3.50 -13.83 7.52
N LYS A 19 2.78 -13.67 6.39
CA LYS A 19 1.90 -12.50 6.15
C LYS A 19 0.81 -12.39 7.22
N GLU A 20 0.16 -13.49 7.59
CA GLU A 20 -0.82 -13.52 8.69
C GLU A 20 -0.20 -13.13 10.05
N THR A 21 1.00 -13.64 10.35
CA THR A 21 1.69 -13.34 11.60
C THR A 21 2.09 -11.87 11.66
N MET A 22 2.54 -11.29 10.54
CA MET A 22 2.82 -9.86 10.44
C MET A 22 1.57 -8.99 10.61
N LYS A 23 0.42 -9.40 10.06
CA LYS A 23 -0.87 -8.70 10.29
C LYS A 23 -1.28 -8.76 11.76
N LYS A 24 -1.15 -9.92 12.42
CA LYS A 24 -1.49 -10.07 13.85
C LYS A 24 -0.49 -9.37 14.78
N GLY A 25 0.75 -9.24 14.35
CA GLY A 25 1.83 -8.59 15.09
C GLY A 25 1.83 -7.07 15.05
N GLU A 26 0.78 -6.43 14.52
CA GLU A 26 0.64 -4.97 14.50
C GLU A 26 0.84 -4.35 15.89
N GLN A 27 0.31 -5.00 16.93
CA GLN A 27 0.49 -4.57 18.32
C GLN A 27 1.92 -4.74 18.85
N GLU A 28 2.70 -5.65 18.26
CA GLU A 28 4.12 -5.84 18.58
C GLU A 28 5.04 -4.96 17.70
N GLY A 29 4.46 -4.06 16.90
CA GLY A 29 5.18 -3.18 15.98
C GLY A 29 5.56 -3.83 14.66
N MET A 30 4.94 -4.96 14.31
CA MET A 30 5.07 -5.54 12.96
C MET A 30 4.17 -4.81 11.98
N GLN A 31 4.63 -4.66 10.76
CA GLN A 31 3.93 -3.91 9.73
C GLN A 31 4.00 -4.69 8.43
N THR A 32 2.86 -4.92 7.79
CA THR A 32 2.85 -5.38 6.39
C THR A 32 3.11 -4.21 5.45
N PHE A 33 3.57 -4.52 4.25
CA PHE A 33 3.82 -3.51 3.23
C PHE A 33 2.55 -2.72 2.87
N ASP A 34 1.42 -3.40 2.69
CA ASP A 34 0.12 -2.75 2.45
C ASP A 34 -0.30 -1.83 3.60
N GLN A 35 0.00 -2.19 4.85
CA GLN A 35 -0.29 -1.36 6.02
C GLN A 35 0.59 -0.11 6.06
N ALA A 36 1.86 -0.24 5.66
CA ALA A 36 2.77 0.90 5.54
C ALA A 36 2.29 1.89 4.49
N ILE A 37 1.92 1.39 3.30
CA ILE A 37 1.37 2.19 2.20
C ILE A 37 0.07 2.89 2.64
N TYR A 38 -0.82 2.16 3.33
CA TYR A 38 -2.04 2.74 3.87
C TYR A 38 -1.75 3.90 4.84
N ASN A 39 -0.80 3.72 5.74
CA ASN A 39 -0.42 4.73 6.72
C ASN A 39 0.18 5.97 6.03
N PHE A 40 1.05 5.79 5.03
CA PHE A 40 1.61 6.90 4.25
C PHE A 40 0.54 7.66 3.46
N TYR A 41 -0.44 6.95 2.91
CA TYR A 41 -1.60 7.57 2.25
C TYR A 41 -2.40 8.41 3.25
N MET A 42 -2.67 7.89 4.44
CA MET A 42 -3.41 8.62 5.48
C MET A 42 -2.65 9.82 6.05
N GLN A 43 -1.32 9.79 5.99
CA GLN A 43 -0.47 10.92 6.34
C GLN A 43 -0.37 11.97 5.22
N GLY A 44 -0.86 11.68 4.01
CA GLY A 44 -0.74 12.55 2.85
C GLY A 44 0.66 12.58 2.21
N GLU A 45 1.51 11.59 2.54
CA GLU A 45 2.88 11.47 2.00
C GLU A 45 2.89 10.90 0.58
N ILE A 46 1.88 10.10 0.22
CA ILE A 46 1.73 9.49 -1.11
C ILE A 46 0.32 9.67 -1.66
N ASN A 47 0.23 9.83 -2.98
CA ASN A 47 -1.06 9.93 -3.67
C ASN A 47 -1.75 8.57 -3.77
N TYR A 48 -3.08 8.60 -3.98
CA TYR A 48 -3.88 7.39 -4.16
C TYR A 48 -3.35 6.49 -5.28
N ASP A 49 -3.04 7.04 -6.47
CA ASP A 49 -2.53 6.24 -7.59
C ASP A 49 -1.20 5.57 -7.28
N THR A 50 -0.34 6.27 -6.54
CA THR A 50 0.95 5.72 -6.08
C THR A 50 0.69 4.61 -5.05
N ALA A 51 -0.21 4.83 -4.09
CA ALA A 51 -0.56 3.83 -3.09
C ALA A 51 -1.09 2.53 -3.74
N ILE A 52 -1.98 2.64 -4.72
CA ILE A 52 -2.57 1.49 -5.40
C ILE A 52 -1.58 0.81 -6.36
N ALA A 53 -0.71 1.56 -7.02
CA ALA A 53 0.32 1.01 -7.91
C ALA A 53 1.39 0.19 -7.18
N TYR A 54 1.75 0.58 -5.96
CA TYR A 54 2.76 -0.12 -5.15
C TYR A 54 2.17 -1.15 -4.18
N ALA A 55 0.86 -1.18 -3.97
CA ALA A 55 0.24 -2.15 -3.07
C ALA A 55 0.38 -3.59 -3.59
N ASP A 56 0.72 -4.50 -2.69
CA ASP A 56 0.77 -5.94 -2.96
C ASP A 56 -0.66 -6.46 -3.23
N SER A 57 -1.66 -5.78 -2.69
CA SER A 57 -3.08 -6.03 -2.89
C SER A 57 -3.85 -4.74 -3.18
N ALA A 58 -3.63 -4.17 -4.38
CA ALA A 58 -4.29 -2.96 -4.88
C ALA A 58 -5.82 -2.93 -4.66
N ASN A 59 -6.48 -4.07 -4.85
CA ASN A 59 -7.93 -4.20 -4.65
C ASN A 59 -8.35 -4.08 -3.18
N ASP A 60 -7.62 -4.74 -2.28
CA ASP A 60 -7.89 -4.69 -0.85
C ASP A 60 -7.55 -3.31 -0.27
N LEU A 61 -6.46 -2.69 -0.72
CA LEU A 61 -6.08 -1.35 -0.30
C LEU A 61 -7.12 -0.32 -0.75
N ARG A 62 -7.60 -0.39 -2.00
CA ARG A 62 -8.68 0.46 -2.52
C ARG A 62 -9.92 0.36 -1.64
N LEU A 63 -10.33 -0.88 -1.36
CA LEU A 63 -11.53 -1.13 -0.58
C LEU A 63 -11.38 -0.57 0.84
N ARG A 64 -10.22 -0.76 1.46
CA ARG A 64 -9.91 -0.24 2.80
C ARG A 64 -9.94 1.29 2.85
N ILE A 65 -9.30 1.97 1.89
CA ILE A 65 -9.33 3.44 1.79
C ILE A 65 -10.76 3.95 1.64
N LYS A 66 -11.57 3.30 0.79
CA LYS A 66 -12.97 3.68 0.57
C LYS A 66 -13.85 3.50 1.82
N PHE A 67 -13.59 2.48 2.63
CA PHE A 67 -14.33 2.24 3.87
C PHE A 67 -13.95 3.22 4.98
N ASP A 68 -12.67 3.57 5.12
CA ASP A 68 -12.19 4.45 6.19
C ASP A 68 -12.45 5.94 5.89
N THR A 69 -12.62 6.28 4.60
CA THR A 69 -12.86 7.66 4.15
C THR A 69 -14.22 7.78 3.49
N PRO A 70 -15.34 7.95 4.24
CA PRO A 70 -16.70 8.00 3.70
C PRO A 70 -17.04 9.26 2.86
N GLY A 71 -16.03 10.00 2.41
CA GLY A 71 -16.19 11.17 1.54
C GLY A 71 -14.99 11.46 0.64
N HIS A 72 -14.02 10.53 0.56
CA HIS A 72 -12.95 10.60 -0.44
C HIS A 72 -13.42 9.79 -1.65
N GLU A 73 -14.41 10.34 -2.34
CA GLU A 73 -14.82 9.89 -3.67
C GLU A 73 -13.57 9.98 -4.55
N GLY A 74 -13.24 8.86 -5.20
CA GLY A 74 -11.99 8.67 -5.91
C GLY A 74 -11.61 9.90 -6.71
N GLN A 75 -10.51 10.54 -6.28
CA GLN A 75 -9.71 11.29 -7.23
C GLN A 75 -9.04 10.22 -8.10
N GLU A 76 -9.80 9.75 -9.09
CA GLU A 76 -9.24 9.33 -10.36
C GLU A 76 -8.58 10.59 -10.94
N GLU A 77 -7.40 10.95 -10.42
CA GLU A 77 -6.53 11.82 -11.18
C GLU A 77 -6.08 10.98 -12.37
N GLU A 78 -6.83 11.11 -13.47
CA GLU A 78 -6.22 11.06 -14.79
C GLU A 78 -4.96 11.91 -14.68
N THR A 79 -3.80 11.27 -14.50
CA THR A 79 -2.54 11.91 -14.81
C THR A 79 -2.56 12.08 -16.31
N GLU A 80 -3.22 13.16 -16.73
CA GLU A 80 -3.03 13.86 -17.98
C GLU A 80 -1.54 13.81 -18.21
N ASN A 81 -1.16 12.98 -19.16
CA ASN A 81 0.16 12.95 -19.71
C ASN A 81 0.38 14.36 -20.28
N LYS A 82 0.94 15.25 -19.47
CA LYS A 82 1.58 16.50 -19.89
C LYS A 82 2.80 16.13 -20.72
N SER A 83 2.56 15.54 -21.89
CA SER A 83 3.40 15.68 -23.06
C SER A 83 3.31 17.14 -23.51
N THR A 84 3.95 18.01 -22.72
CA THR A 84 4.15 19.45 -23.01
C THR A 84 5.28 19.63 -24.02
N PHE A 85 5.30 18.84 -25.10
CA PHE A 85 6.14 19.13 -26.25
C PHE A 85 5.25 19.44 -27.45
N LYS A 86 4.57 20.60 -27.40
CA LYS A 86 4.21 21.31 -28.62
C LYS A 86 5.52 21.80 -29.25
N ILE A 87 6.08 20.99 -30.15
CA ILE A 87 7.08 21.48 -31.12
C ILE A 87 6.35 22.53 -31.94
N ARG A 88 6.73 23.80 -31.74
CA ARG A 88 6.27 24.91 -32.58
C ARG A 88 6.78 24.65 -33.99
N GLU A 89 5.88 24.74 -34.97
CA GLU A 89 6.23 24.91 -36.38
C GLU A 89 7.18 26.09 -36.55
N GLN A 90 8.29 25.86 -37.26
CA GLN A 90 8.85 26.74 -38.29
C GLN A 90 9.48 25.86 -39.38
#